data_AF-A0A940T060-F1
#
_entry.id   AF-A0A940T060-F1
#
_cell.length_a   1.000
_cell.length_b   1.000
_cell.length_c   1.000
_cell.angle_alpha   90.00
_cell.angle_beta   90.00
_cell.angle_gamma   90.00
#
_symmetry.space_group_name_H-M   'P 1'
#
loop_
_entity.id
_entity.type
_entity.pdbx_description
1 polymer ?
#
loop_
_entity_poly.entity_id
_entity_poly.type
_entity_poly.pdbx_seq_one_letter_code
_entity_poly.pdbx_strand_id
1 'polypeptide(L)'
;MKNTDEHHHDHDHRHHSHPVSDSYEELRTMALESLLIEKGLITTEEIDKLIHYYVTDIGPMNGAKVVARAWVDPEFKKSLLENGKKAVTGLGLEGPASELIVLENTPDIHNVVVCTLCSCYPWTMLGLPPTWYKSTAYRSRVVIDPQSVLQEFGLELDDSVEIRVWDSNAEIRYLVLPERPKGTEHMNEEELATLVTRDSMIGVTKANTPQ
;
A
#
# COMPACT_ATOMS: atom_id res chain seq x y z
N MET A 1 37.77 50.21 10.52
CA MET A 1 37.65 49.68 11.89
C MET A 1 36.38 48.85 11.94
N LYS A 2 36.53 47.54 12.11
CA LYS A 2 35.45 46.56 12.17
C LYS A 2 34.86 46.59 13.59
N ASN A 3 33.55 46.73 13.72
CA ASN A 3 32.82 46.37 14.93
C ASN A 3 32.37 44.91 14.77
N THR A 4 32.85 44.05 15.65
CA THR A 4 32.40 42.67 15.82
C THR A 4 31.64 42.64 17.15
N ASP A 5 30.31 42.60 17.08
CA ASP A 5 29.47 42.25 18.23
C ASP A 5 29.42 40.73 18.32
N GLU A 6 30.16 40.17 19.27
CA GLU A 6 30.07 38.77 19.67
C GLU A 6 28.97 38.63 20.73
N HIS A 7 27.82 38.08 20.33
CA HIS A 7 26.81 37.61 21.27
C HIS A 7 27.13 36.18 21.71
N HIS A 8 27.73 36.04 22.89
CA HIS A 8 27.85 34.75 23.59
C HIS A 8 26.50 34.37 24.19
N HIS A 9 25.84 33.35 23.64
CA HIS A 9 24.71 32.67 24.27
C HIS A 9 25.19 31.36 24.90
N ASP A 10 25.37 31.39 26.21
CA ASP A 10 25.61 30.21 27.03
C ASP A 10 24.24 29.59 27.37
N HIS A 11 23.91 28.46 26.75
CA HIS A 11 22.73 27.66 27.10
C HIS A 11 23.18 26.28 27.56
N ASP A 12 23.27 26.16 28.89
CA ASP A 12 23.41 24.91 29.64
C ASP A 12 22.19 24.01 29.35
N HIS A 13 22.34 23.07 28.41
CA HIS A 13 21.31 22.09 28.08
C HIS A 13 21.27 20.97 29.12
N ARG A 14 20.62 21.25 30.26
CA ARG A 14 20.11 20.20 31.14
C ARG A 14 18.97 19.47 30.43
N HIS A 15 19.26 18.28 29.91
CA HIS A 15 18.27 17.33 29.41
C HIS A 15 17.34 16.88 30.55
N HIS A 16 16.26 17.65 30.78
CA HIS A 16 15.11 17.15 31.51
C HIS A 16 14.26 16.32 30.54
N SER A 17 14.42 15.00 30.61
CA SER A 17 13.50 14.04 29.99
C SER A 17 12.16 14.12 30.73
N HIS A 18 11.29 15.03 30.32
CA HIS A 18 9.90 14.98 30.75
C HIS A 18 9.22 13.79 30.06
N PRO A 19 8.46 12.94 30.77
CA PRO A 19 7.61 11.95 30.13
C PRO A 19 6.65 12.70 29.19
N VAL A 20 6.60 12.28 27.93
CA VAL A 20 5.66 12.84 26.95
C VAL A 20 4.27 12.52 27.49
N SER A 21 3.50 13.55 27.84
CA SER A 21 2.10 13.39 28.23
C SER A 21 1.28 12.92 27.03
N ASP A 22 0.28 12.07 27.27
CA ASP A 22 -0.65 11.64 26.23
C ASP A 22 -1.22 12.85 25.46
N SER A 23 -1.24 12.74 24.14
CA SER A 23 -1.84 13.70 23.23
C SER A 23 -3.35 13.77 23.40
N TYR A 24 -3.95 14.86 22.92
CA TYR A 24 -5.41 15.00 22.92
C TYR A 24 -6.11 13.89 22.12
N GLU A 25 -5.50 13.41 21.03
CA GLU A 25 -5.98 12.31 20.21
C GLU A 25 -5.97 10.98 20.96
N GLU A 26 -4.88 10.69 21.69
CA GLU A 26 -4.76 9.48 22.52
C GLU A 26 -5.82 9.49 23.62
N LEU A 27 -5.93 10.58 24.38
CA LEU A 27 -6.93 10.71 25.44
C LEU A 27 -8.37 10.56 24.93
N ARG A 28 -8.69 11.17 23.77
CA ARG A 28 -10.01 10.99 23.14
C ARG A 28 -10.27 9.56 22.71
N THR A 29 -9.26 8.87 22.18
CA THR A 29 -9.36 7.47 21.74
C THR A 29 -9.63 6.57 22.93
N MET A 30 -8.87 6.73 24.02
CA MET A 30 -9.06 5.97 25.27
C MET A 30 -10.43 6.22 25.89
N ALA A 31 -10.91 7.46 25.88
CA ALA A 31 -12.23 7.80 26.41
C ALA A 31 -13.36 7.15 25.60
N LEU A 32 -13.24 7.14 24.26
CA LEU A 32 -14.23 6.49 23.39
C LEU A 32 -14.22 4.97 23.57
N GLU A 33 -13.03 4.35 23.61
CA GLU A 33 -12.88 2.92 23.86
C GLU A 33 -13.53 2.52 25.20
N SER A 34 -13.19 3.24 26.28
CA SER A 34 -13.73 3.00 27.61
C SER A 34 -15.27 3.08 27.63
N LEU A 35 -15.85 4.09 26.97
CA LEU A 35 -17.30 4.27 26.89
C LEU A 35 -17.99 3.12 26.13
N LEU A 36 -17.38 2.64 25.04
CA LEU A 36 -17.95 1.55 24.24
C LEU A 36 -17.88 0.20 24.97
N ILE A 37 -16.80 -0.03 25.74
CA ILE A 37 -16.65 -1.20 26.63
C ILE A 37 -17.67 -1.14 27.77
N GLU A 38 -17.82 0.01 28.45
CA GLU A 38 -18.80 0.19 29.52
C GLU A 38 -20.24 -0.10 29.05
N LYS A 39 -20.55 0.26 27.80
CA LYS A 39 -21.84 -0.03 27.16
C LYS A 39 -21.98 -1.46 26.66
N GLY A 40 -20.94 -2.30 26.75
CA GLY A 40 -20.93 -3.67 26.25
C GLY A 40 -21.05 -3.78 24.74
N LEU A 41 -20.60 -2.76 23.99
CA LEU A 41 -20.66 -2.74 22.52
C LEU A 41 -19.43 -3.38 21.87
N ILE A 42 -18.30 -3.40 22.57
CA ILE A 42 -17.03 -4.01 22.16
C ILE A 42 -16.30 -4.54 23.40
N THR A 43 -15.31 -5.43 23.21
CA THR A 43 -14.33 -5.79 24.25
C THR A 43 -12.89 -5.48 23.83
N THR A 44 -12.00 -5.35 24.81
CA THR A 44 -10.55 -5.19 24.56
C THR A 44 -10.00 -6.37 23.77
N GLU A 45 -10.43 -7.60 24.07
CA GLU A 45 -9.98 -8.79 23.34
C GLU A 45 -10.42 -8.80 21.87
N GLU A 46 -11.57 -8.20 21.54
CA GLU A 46 -12.00 -8.03 20.15
C GLU A 46 -11.13 -7.02 19.41
N ILE A 47 -10.78 -5.90 20.04
CA ILE A 47 -9.85 -4.90 19.49
C ILE A 47 -8.47 -5.53 19.26
N ASP A 48 -7.92 -6.20 20.28
CA ASP A 48 -6.58 -6.81 20.22
C ASP A 48 -6.48 -7.84 19.09
N LYS A 49 -7.51 -8.68 18.92
CA LYS A 49 -7.59 -9.63 17.81
C LYS A 49 -7.59 -8.93 16.45
N LEU A 50 -8.33 -7.83 16.32
CA LEU A 50 -8.40 -7.07 15.07
C LEU A 50 -7.06 -6.42 14.74
N ILE A 51 -6.37 -5.85 15.75
CA ILE A 51 -5.04 -5.28 15.60
C ILE A 51 -4.06 -6.37 15.16
N HIS A 52 -4.03 -7.51 15.86
CA HIS A 52 -3.14 -8.61 15.53
C HIS A 52 -3.32 -9.08 14.08
N TYR A 53 -4.57 -9.25 13.65
CA TYR A 53 -4.89 -9.68 12.30
C TYR A 53 -4.32 -8.75 11.22
N TYR A 54 -4.47 -7.43 11.36
CA TYR A 54 -3.97 -6.47 10.35
C TYR A 54 -2.49 -6.12 10.47
N VAL A 55 -1.88 -6.35 11.63
CA VAL A 55 -0.45 -6.08 11.85
C VAL A 55 0.42 -7.30 11.54
N THR A 56 -0.09 -8.50 11.77
CA THR A 56 0.70 -9.75 11.69
C THR A 56 0.27 -10.64 10.53
N ASP A 57 -1.03 -10.86 10.36
CA ASP A 57 -1.52 -11.92 9.46
C ASP A 57 -1.74 -11.42 8.03
N ILE A 58 -2.12 -10.15 7.86
CA ILE A 58 -2.47 -9.58 6.55
C ILE A 58 -1.42 -8.57 6.11
N GLY A 59 -0.89 -8.77 4.90
CA GLY A 59 0.10 -7.86 4.32
C GLY A 59 0.35 -8.11 2.83
N PRO A 60 1.23 -7.30 2.22
CA PRO A 60 1.50 -7.32 0.78
C PRO A 60 2.09 -8.64 0.26
N MET A 61 2.56 -9.52 1.15
CA MET A 61 3.07 -10.83 0.75
C MET A 61 1.97 -11.72 0.13
N ASN A 62 0.70 -11.49 0.47
CA ASN A 62 -0.41 -12.20 -0.15
C ASN A 62 -0.51 -11.86 -1.64
N GLY A 63 -0.54 -10.57 -1.97
CA GLY A 63 -0.52 -10.11 -3.36
C GLY A 63 0.76 -10.53 -4.10
N ALA A 64 1.91 -10.49 -3.43
CA ALA A 64 3.19 -10.90 -4.03
C ALA A 64 3.17 -12.36 -4.50
N LYS A 65 2.63 -13.28 -3.68
CA LYS A 65 2.45 -14.68 -4.05
C LYS A 65 1.49 -14.85 -5.22
N VAL A 66 0.38 -14.10 -5.25
CA VAL A 66 -0.58 -14.11 -6.37
C VAL A 66 0.08 -13.66 -7.66
N VAL A 67 0.85 -12.57 -7.63
CA VAL A 67 1.60 -12.05 -8.79
C VAL A 67 2.65 -13.06 -9.26
N ALA A 68 3.47 -13.58 -8.34
CA ALA A 68 4.53 -14.53 -8.69
C ALA A 68 3.96 -15.80 -9.31
N ARG A 69 2.86 -16.34 -8.77
CA ARG A 69 2.15 -17.47 -9.37
C ARG A 69 1.65 -17.15 -10.78
N ALA A 70 1.06 -15.96 -10.99
CA ALA A 70 0.61 -15.53 -12.32
C ALA A 70 1.77 -15.37 -13.32
N TRP A 71 3.00 -15.11 -12.87
CA TRP A 71 4.17 -15.05 -13.74
C TRP A 71 4.71 -16.42 -14.19
N VAL A 72 4.39 -17.50 -13.47
CA VAL A 72 4.89 -18.86 -13.76
C VAL A 72 3.81 -19.83 -14.21
N ASP A 73 2.54 -19.54 -13.94
CA ASP A 73 1.38 -20.36 -14.28
C ASP A 73 0.42 -19.57 -15.20
N PRO A 74 0.52 -19.75 -16.53
CA PRO A 74 -0.33 -19.03 -17.50
C PRO A 74 -1.83 -19.29 -17.35
N GLU A 75 -2.23 -20.50 -16.91
CA GLU A 75 -3.64 -20.84 -16.71
C GLU A 75 -4.20 -20.15 -15.45
N PHE A 76 -3.38 -20.08 -14.39
CA PHE A 76 -3.72 -19.27 -13.23
C PHE A 76 -3.80 -17.78 -13.59
N LYS A 77 -2.84 -17.25 -14.36
CA LYS A 77 -2.88 -15.85 -14.84
C LYS A 77 -4.16 -15.55 -15.59
N LYS A 78 -4.54 -16.41 -16.54
CA LYS A 78 -5.79 -16.26 -17.29
C LYS A 78 -7.00 -16.25 -16.37
N SER A 79 -7.07 -17.21 -15.44
CA SER A 79 -8.16 -17.29 -14.46
C SER A 79 -8.23 -16.06 -13.54
N LEU A 80 -7.06 -15.52 -13.15
CA LEU A 80 -6.91 -14.35 -12.30
C LEU A 80 -7.40 -13.07 -13.00
N LEU A 81 -7.09 -12.92 -14.29
CA LEU A 81 -7.53 -11.77 -15.09
C LEU A 81 -9.02 -11.86 -15.46
N GLU A 82 -9.57 -13.07 -15.64
CA GLU A 82 -10.99 -13.28 -15.89
C GLU A 82 -11.86 -13.07 -14.64
N ASN A 83 -11.41 -13.56 -13.47
CA ASN A 83 -12.13 -13.41 -12.22
C ASN A 83 -11.17 -13.45 -11.01
N GLY A 84 -10.65 -12.28 -10.66
CA GLY A 84 -9.65 -12.13 -9.60
C GLY A 84 -10.11 -12.71 -8.26
N LYS A 85 -11.36 -12.43 -7.87
CA LYS A 85 -11.94 -12.94 -6.61
C LYS A 85 -11.94 -14.47 -6.55
N LYS A 86 -12.49 -15.13 -7.58
CA LYS A 86 -12.57 -16.59 -7.62
C LYS A 86 -11.17 -17.23 -7.63
N ALA A 87 -10.23 -16.64 -8.36
CA ALA A 87 -8.86 -17.15 -8.43
C ALA A 87 -8.16 -17.11 -7.05
N VAL A 88 -8.30 -16.01 -6.29
CA VAL A 88 -7.66 -15.88 -4.98
C VAL A 88 -8.39 -16.62 -3.85
N THR A 89 -9.71 -16.84 -3.97
CA THR A 89 -10.48 -17.73 -3.08
C THR A 89 -9.86 -19.14 -3.04
N GLY A 90 -9.44 -19.68 -4.19
CA GLY A 90 -8.79 -20.99 -4.26
C GLY A 90 -7.47 -21.09 -3.48
N LEU A 91 -6.90 -19.95 -3.09
CA LEU A 91 -5.68 -19.83 -2.30
C LEU A 91 -5.95 -19.55 -0.82
N GLY A 92 -7.23 -19.52 -0.40
CA GLY A 92 -7.62 -19.14 0.96
C GLY A 92 -7.50 -17.64 1.25
N LEU A 93 -7.34 -16.81 0.21
CA LEU A 93 -7.19 -15.36 0.34
C LEU A 93 -8.52 -14.63 0.11
N GLU A 94 -9.52 -15.01 0.90
CA GLU A 94 -10.82 -14.36 0.88
C GLU A 94 -10.85 -13.09 1.72
N GLY A 95 -11.65 -12.11 1.28
CA GLY A 95 -11.67 -10.79 1.88
C GLY A 95 -13.05 -10.16 1.89
N PRO A 96 -13.21 -9.04 2.64
CA PRO A 96 -14.46 -8.31 2.71
C PRO A 96 -14.85 -7.63 1.39
N ALA A 97 -13.90 -7.50 0.44
CA ALA A 97 -14.18 -6.92 -0.87
C ALA A 97 -15.16 -7.77 -1.68
N SER A 98 -16.21 -7.16 -2.21
CA SER A 98 -17.18 -7.87 -3.04
C SER A 98 -16.59 -8.34 -4.36
N GLU A 99 -15.63 -7.59 -4.92
CA GLU A 99 -14.98 -7.88 -6.19
C GLU A 99 -13.51 -7.49 -6.19
N LEU A 100 -12.69 -8.29 -6.89
CA LEU A 100 -11.27 -8.05 -7.11
C LEU A 100 -11.00 -8.09 -8.62
N ILE A 101 -10.54 -6.98 -9.18
CA ILE A 101 -10.10 -6.86 -10.56
C ILE A 101 -8.58 -6.75 -10.59
N VAL A 102 -7.94 -7.60 -11.39
CA VAL A 102 -6.49 -7.57 -11.59
C VAL A 102 -6.17 -6.81 -12.88
N LEU A 103 -5.30 -5.82 -12.77
CA LEU A 103 -4.93 -4.89 -13.84
C LEU A 103 -3.55 -5.26 -14.37
N GLU A 104 -3.50 -5.87 -15.56
CA GLU A 104 -2.24 -6.30 -16.16
C GLU A 104 -1.48 -5.12 -16.77
N ASN A 105 -0.25 -4.93 -16.31
CA ASN A 105 0.72 -4.08 -17.01
C ASN A 105 1.32 -4.84 -18.20
N THR A 106 1.61 -4.09 -19.26
CA THR A 106 2.20 -4.58 -20.51
C THR A 106 3.25 -3.58 -20.98
N PRO A 107 4.04 -3.87 -22.04
CA PRO A 107 5.04 -2.93 -22.52
C PRO A 107 4.47 -1.57 -22.93
N ASP A 108 3.19 -1.54 -23.34
CA ASP A 108 2.52 -0.34 -23.84
C ASP A 108 1.55 0.28 -22.82
N ILE A 109 1.24 -0.40 -21.70
CA ILE A 109 0.23 0.03 -20.73
C ILE A 109 0.74 -0.15 -19.30
N HIS A 110 0.73 0.93 -18.52
CA HIS A 110 1.03 0.93 -17.09
C HIS A 110 -0.20 1.36 -16.28
N ASN A 111 -0.68 0.51 -15.39
CA ASN A 111 -1.82 0.80 -14.53
C ASN A 111 -1.35 1.35 -13.17
N VAL A 112 -2.12 2.28 -12.62
CA VAL A 112 -1.93 2.82 -11.25
C VAL A 112 -3.28 2.98 -10.57
N VAL A 113 -3.37 2.66 -9.28
CA VAL A 113 -4.63 2.63 -8.51
C VAL A 113 -4.67 3.73 -7.46
N VAL A 114 -5.81 4.42 -7.35
CA VAL A 114 -6.07 5.44 -6.33
C VAL A 114 -7.48 5.27 -5.75
N CYS A 115 -7.77 5.94 -4.65
CA CYS A 115 -9.12 6.23 -4.20
C CYS A 115 -9.23 7.72 -3.91
N THR A 116 -9.73 8.49 -4.87
CA THR A 116 -9.78 9.96 -4.76
C THR A 116 -10.65 10.41 -3.59
N LEU A 117 -11.73 9.69 -3.31
CA LEU A 117 -12.73 10.05 -2.30
C LEU A 117 -12.30 9.71 -0.85
N CYS A 118 -11.51 8.66 -0.65
CA CYS A 118 -11.09 8.24 0.69
C CYS A 118 -9.78 7.45 0.68
N SER A 119 -9.87 6.12 0.68
CA SER A 119 -8.75 5.19 0.85
C SER A 119 -9.11 3.73 0.53
N CYS A 120 -10.09 3.49 -0.35
CA CYS A 120 -10.47 2.13 -0.78
C CYS A 120 -9.24 1.37 -1.29
N TYR A 121 -9.02 0.15 -0.79
CA TYR A 121 -7.76 -0.57 -0.99
C TYR A 121 -7.98 -2.09 -0.84
N PRO A 122 -7.25 -2.97 -1.57
CA PRO A 122 -7.43 -4.42 -1.51
C PRO A 122 -6.75 -5.03 -0.27
N TRP A 123 -7.38 -4.90 0.92
CA TRP A 123 -6.74 -5.23 2.19
C TRP A 123 -6.22 -6.66 2.29
N THR A 124 -6.98 -7.66 1.83
CA THR A 124 -6.54 -9.07 1.85
C THR A 124 -5.28 -9.32 1.03
N MET A 125 -5.06 -8.53 -0.03
CA MET A 125 -3.88 -8.65 -0.88
C MET A 125 -2.70 -7.83 -0.38
N LEU A 126 -2.97 -6.61 0.09
CA LEU A 126 -1.95 -5.59 0.28
C LEU A 126 -1.79 -5.06 1.71
N GLY A 127 -2.61 -5.52 2.66
CA GLY A 127 -2.66 -4.94 4.01
C GLY A 127 -3.40 -3.61 4.07
N LEU A 128 -3.24 -2.90 5.18
CA LEU A 128 -3.78 -1.55 5.33
C LEU A 128 -3.01 -0.56 4.41
N PRO A 129 -3.71 0.42 3.80
CA PRO A 129 -3.07 1.37 2.90
C PRO A 129 -2.02 2.23 3.62
N PRO A 130 -0.86 2.48 2.98
CA PRO A 130 0.17 3.33 3.56
C PRO A 130 -0.32 4.78 3.69
N THR A 131 0.33 5.57 4.55
CA THR A 131 -0.05 6.97 4.81
C THR A 131 -0.07 7.82 3.54
N TRP A 132 0.91 7.63 2.63
CA TRP A 132 0.97 8.39 1.38
C TRP A 132 -0.23 8.12 0.47
N TYR A 133 -0.75 6.90 0.44
CA TYR A 133 -1.91 6.54 -0.39
C TYR A 133 -3.18 7.28 0.05
N LYS A 134 -3.32 7.48 1.37
CA LYS A 134 -4.44 8.20 2.00
C LYS A 134 -4.31 9.72 1.89
N SER A 135 -3.12 10.21 1.55
CA SER A 135 -2.79 11.64 1.55
C SER A 135 -3.53 12.38 0.43
N THR A 136 -3.85 13.64 0.68
CA THR A 136 -4.41 14.55 -0.33
C THR A 136 -3.43 14.76 -1.49
N ALA A 137 -2.13 14.77 -1.21
CA ALA A 137 -1.08 14.94 -2.22
C ALA A 137 -1.15 13.87 -3.31
N TYR A 138 -1.25 12.59 -2.92
CA TYR A 138 -1.41 11.50 -3.88
C TYR A 138 -2.79 11.53 -4.55
N ARG A 139 -3.85 11.56 -3.73
CA ARG A 139 -5.25 11.39 -4.18
C ARG A 139 -5.73 12.47 -5.15
N SER A 140 -5.25 13.70 -5.01
CA SER A 140 -5.67 14.80 -5.88
C SER A 140 -4.86 14.88 -7.18
N ARG A 141 -3.59 14.45 -7.17
CA ARG A 141 -2.67 14.67 -8.30
C ARG A 141 -2.60 13.50 -9.26
N VAL A 142 -2.63 12.26 -8.77
CA VAL A 142 -2.39 11.08 -9.63
C VAL A 142 -3.45 10.91 -10.72
N VAL A 143 -4.66 11.47 -10.55
CA VAL A 143 -5.73 11.46 -11.57
C VAL A 143 -5.64 12.61 -12.59
N ILE A 144 -4.75 13.58 -12.38
CA ILE A 144 -4.57 14.76 -13.24
C ILE A 144 -3.23 14.68 -13.98
N ASP A 145 -2.16 14.40 -13.23
CA ASP A 145 -0.78 14.34 -13.71
C ASP A 145 -0.10 13.10 -13.13
N PRO A 146 -0.49 11.89 -13.60
CA PRO A 146 0.09 10.65 -13.09
C PRO A 146 1.59 10.56 -13.38
N GLN A 147 2.07 11.07 -14.53
CA GLN A 147 3.46 10.94 -14.93
C GLN A 147 4.40 11.62 -13.93
N SER A 148 4.13 12.86 -13.53
CA SER A 148 4.94 13.54 -12.51
C SER A 148 4.84 12.87 -11.15
N VAL A 149 3.67 12.36 -10.77
CA VAL A 149 3.53 11.63 -9.49
C VAL A 149 4.38 10.35 -9.50
N LEU A 150 4.39 9.59 -10.59
CA LEU A 150 5.23 8.39 -10.71
C LEU A 150 6.73 8.72 -10.67
N GLN A 151 7.14 9.84 -11.27
CA GLN A 151 8.53 10.32 -11.19
C GLN A 151 8.96 10.63 -9.75
N GLU A 152 8.06 11.15 -8.90
CA GLU A 152 8.35 11.37 -7.47
C GLU A 152 8.57 10.07 -6.69
N PHE A 153 7.99 8.95 -7.17
CA PHE A 153 8.29 7.59 -6.66
C PHE A 153 9.53 6.97 -7.31
N GLY A 154 10.22 7.70 -8.19
CA GLY A 154 11.40 7.22 -8.92
C GLY A 154 11.09 6.36 -10.15
N LEU A 155 9.84 6.38 -10.64
CA LEU A 155 9.43 5.67 -11.84
C LEU A 155 9.30 6.64 -13.03
N GLU A 156 10.23 6.53 -13.96
CA GLU A 156 10.14 7.16 -15.28
C GLU A 156 9.58 6.15 -16.30
N LEU A 157 8.56 6.57 -17.03
CA LEU A 157 7.96 5.82 -18.13
C LEU A 157 8.19 6.59 -19.43
N ASP A 158 8.39 5.85 -20.53
CA ASP A 158 8.49 6.42 -21.86
C ASP A 158 7.14 7.05 -22.26
N ASP A 159 7.19 8.14 -23.02
CA ASP A 159 5.99 8.88 -23.45
C ASP A 159 5.03 8.04 -24.32
N SER A 160 5.52 6.93 -24.90
CA SER A 160 4.70 5.98 -25.65
C SER A 160 3.87 5.03 -24.75
N VAL A 161 4.17 4.93 -23.46
CA VAL A 161 3.45 4.06 -22.53
C VAL A 161 2.18 4.76 -22.05
N GLU A 162 1.02 4.13 -22.31
CA GLU A 162 -0.27 4.61 -21.81
C GLU A 162 -0.36 4.40 -20.29
N ILE A 163 -0.56 5.47 -19.53
CA ILE A 163 -0.82 5.37 -18.08
C ILE A 163 -2.33 5.33 -17.84
N ARG A 164 -2.81 4.23 -17.26
CA ARG A 164 -4.22 4.06 -16.86
C ARG A 164 -4.39 4.23 -15.36
N VAL A 165 -5.10 5.28 -14.97
CA VAL A 165 -5.41 5.57 -13.57
C VAL A 165 -6.77 4.99 -13.21
N TRP A 166 -6.80 4.14 -12.18
CA TRP A 166 -8.00 3.46 -11.72
C TRP A 166 -8.44 4.02 -10.37
N ASP A 167 -9.54 4.76 -10.37
CA ASP A 167 -10.13 5.32 -9.16
C ASP A 167 -11.12 4.32 -8.52
N SER A 168 -10.78 3.87 -7.31
CA SER A 168 -11.56 2.91 -6.52
C SER A 168 -12.76 3.59 -5.85
N ASN A 169 -13.73 4.00 -6.65
CA ASN A 169 -14.92 4.75 -6.23
C ASN A 169 -16.19 3.90 -6.06
N ALA A 170 -16.07 2.58 -6.22
CA ALA A 170 -17.14 1.59 -6.06
C ALA A 170 -16.70 0.43 -5.15
N GLU A 171 -17.51 -0.63 -5.07
CA GLU A 171 -17.18 -1.84 -4.29
C GLU A 171 -16.24 -2.83 -5.03
N ILE A 172 -15.48 -2.29 -5.98
CA ILE A 172 -14.40 -2.99 -6.68
C ILE A 172 -13.09 -2.65 -5.97
N ARG A 173 -12.22 -3.65 -5.81
CA ARG A 173 -10.83 -3.43 -5.42
C ARG A 173 -9.91 -3.84 -6.56
N TYR A 174 -8.91 -3.02 -6.83
CA TYR A 174 -7.94 -3.25 -7.89
C TYR A 174 -6.61 -3.74 -7.33
N LEU A 175 -5.98 -4.67 -8.05
CA LEU A 175 -4.61 -5.10 -7.82
C LEU A 175 -3.85 -4.99 -9.15
N VAL A 176 -2.73 -4.28 -9.18
CA VAL A 176 -1.87 -4.27 -10.37
C VAL A 176 -1.08 -5.58 -10.43
N LEU A 177 -1.12 -6.23 -11.59
CA LEU A 177 -0.20 -7.30 -11.97
C LEU A 177 0.98 -6.67 -12.72
N PRO A 178 2.10 -6.39 -12.05
CA PRO A 178 3.27 -5.81 -12.71
C PRO A 178 3.87 -6.77 -13.73
N GLU A 179 4.61 -6.23 -14.69
CA GLU A 179 5.39 -7.04 -15.63
C GLU A 179 6.48 -7.84 -14.90
N ARG A 180 6.72 -9.08 -15.34
CA ARG A 180 7.82 -9.90 -14.82
C ARG A 180 9.15 -9.26 -15.24
N PRO A 181 10.06 -8.96 -14.28
CA PRO A 181 11.38 -8.44 -14.61
C PRO A 181 12.17 -9.40 -15.50
N LYS A 182 12.90 -8.86 -16.49
CA LYS A 182 13.83 -9.65 -17.33
C LYS A 182 14.94 -10.26 -16.48
N GLY A 183 15.50 -11.38 -16.93
CA GLY A 183 16.62 -12.04 -16.23
C GLY A 183 16.16 -12.88 -15.04
N THR A 184 14.86 -13.09 -14.86
CA THR A 184 14.28 -13.89 -13.78
C THR A 184 13.82 -15.27 -14.24
N GLU A 185 14.13 -15.68 -15.47
CA GLU A 185 13.60 -16.90 -16.12
C GLU A 185 13.95 -18.19 -15.36
N HIS A 186 15.03 -18.14 -14.56
CA HIS A 186 15.54 -19.24 -13.75
C HIS A 186 14.98 -19.27 -12.31
N MET A 187 14.31 -18.19 -11.88
CA MET A 187 13.80 -18.05 -10.51
C MET A 187 12.51 -18.86 -10.33
N ASN A 188 12.36 -19.46 -9.15
CA ASN A 188 11.13 -20.12 -8.75
C ASN A 188 10.08 -19.11 -8.24
N GLU A 189 8.86 -19.58 -7.96
CA GLU A 189 7.73 -18.73 -7.52
C GLU A 189 8.04 -17.96 -6.23
N GLU A 190 8.69 -18.59 -5.24
CA GLU A 190 9.03 -17.94 -3.96
C GLU A 190 10.06 -16.84 -4.15
N GLU A 191 11.09 -17.10 -4.96
CA GLU A 191 12.11 -16.12 -5.31
C GLU A 191 11.50 -14.94 -6.09
N LEU A 192 10.61 -15.21 -7.04
CA LEU A 192 9.90 -14.17 -7.80
C LEU A 192 9.01 -13.30 -6.90
N ALA A 193 8.36 -13.89 -5.89
CA ALA A 193 7.53 -13.13 -4.96
C ALA A 193 8.34 -12.06 -4.19
N THR A 194 9.63 -12.29 -3.96
CA THR A 194 10.50 -11.29 -3.30
C THR A 194 10.75 -10.03 -4.14
N LEU A 195 10.55 -10.12 -5.46
CA LEU A 195 10.68 -8.98 -6.38
C LEU A 195 9.43 -8.10 -6.42
N VAL A 196 8.28 -8.65 -6.02
CA VAL A 196 7.00 -7.96 -6.03
C VAL A 196 6.87 -7.11 -4.77
N THR A 197 6.76 -5.79 -4.95
CA THR A 197 6.59 -4.87 -3.83
C THR A 197 5.12 -4.47 -3.70
N ARG A 198 4.74 -3.95 -2.53
CA ARG A 198 3.44 -3.29 -2.35
C ARG A 198 3.22 -2.22 -3.42
N ASP A 199 4.25 -1.41 -3.64
CA ASP A 199 4.18 -0.24 -4.49
C ASP A 199 4.08 -0.63 -5.98
N SER A 200 4.67 -1.77 -6.39
CA SER A 200 4.48 -2.33 -7.74
C SER A 200 3.08 -2.87 -7.96
N MET A 201 2.41 -3.33 -6.90
CA MET A 201 1.02 -3.82 -6.96
C MET A 201 -0.02 -2.71 -6.80
N ILE A 202 0.38 -1.50 -6.39
CA ILE A 202 -0.41 -0.27 -6.54
C ILE A 202 -0.19 0.35 -7.92
N GLY A 203 0.99 0.12 -8.50
CA GLY A 203 1.41 0.67 -9.79
C GLY A 203 2.19 1.98 -9.69
N VAL A 204 2.72 2.33 -8.51
CA VAL A 204 3.58 3.52 -8.39
C VAL A 204 5.06 3.23 -8.67
N THR A 205 5.45 1.95 -8.72
CA THR A 205 6.77 1.48 -9.16
C THR A 205 6.63 0.28 -10.10
N LYS A 206 7.73 -0.15 -10.73
CA LYS A 206 7.83 -1.50 -11.31
C LYS A 206 8.21 -2.50 -10.22
N ALA A 207 8.09 -3.80 -10.51
CA ALA A 207 8.69 -4.84 -9.67
C ALA A 207 10.23 -4.71 -9.68
N ASN A 208 10.87 -5.14 -8.59
CA ASN A 208 12.32 -5.06 -8.48
C ASN A 208 12.99 -5.98 -9.50
N THR A 209 14.13 -5.55 -10.05
CA THR A 209 15.00 -6.42 -10.85
C THR A 209 15.96 -7.16 -9.94
N PRO A 210 16.32 -8.43 -10.24
CA PRO A 210 17.44 -9.08 -9.56
C PRO A 210 18.73 -8.27 -9.77
N GLN A 211 19.61 -8.28 -8.76
CA GLN A 211 20.94 -7.66 -8.83
C GLN A 211 21.92 -8.52 -9.63
#